data_AF-V2XRZ7-F1
#
_entry.id   AF-V2XRZ7-F1
#
_cell.length_a   1.000
_cell.length_b   1.000
_cell.length_c   1.000
_cell.angle_alpha   90.00
_cell.angle_beta   90.00
_cell.angle_gamma   90.00
#
_symmetry.space_group_name_H-M   'P 1'
#
loop_
_entity.id
_entity.type
_entity.pdbx_description
1 polymer ?
#
loop_
_entity_poly.entity_id
_entity_poly.type
_entity_poly.pdbx_seq_one_letter_code
_entity_poly.pdbx_strand_id
1 'polypeptide(L)'
;MNDHCNHWNWRKTVHLSESLLKKLLKAISEAVVHRLAFEAFTDGLKIHHSAELALWESQVVAWEEGRDSFCPYDLPVNTITLSKLKLELAAEEHQKEVDGKGTLDHTISGMVIEAIEIEEVQHSLIAMLKKKNL
;
A
#
# COMPACT_ATOMS: atom_id res chain seq x y z
N MET A 1 3.34 -47.87 8.34
CA MET A 1 3.18 -46.44 7.99
C MET A 1 2.02 -46.20 7.00
N ASN A 2 1.84 -47.02 5.96
CA ASN A 2 0.74 -46.85 4.98
C ASN A 2 -0.69 -46.98 5.54
N ASP A 3 -0.91 -47.84 6.54
CA ASP A 3 -2.27 -48.11 7.03
C ASP A 3 -2.90 -46.92 7.77
N HIS A 4 -2.11 -46.21 8.59
CA HIS A 4 -2.55 -44.98 9.24
C HIS A 4 -2.91 -43.88 8.21
N CYS A 5 -2.10 -43.68 7.18
CA CYS A 5 -2.38 -42.70 6.13
C CYS A 5 -3.63 -43.08 5.33
N ASN A 6 -3.81 -44.36 5.01
CA ASN A 6 -5.00 -44.86 4.30
C ASN A 6 -6.28 -44.69 5.12
N HIS A 7 -6.24 -45.00 6.42
CA HIS A 7 -7.38 -44.78 7.32
C HIS A 7 -7.76 -43.30 7.41
N TRP A 8 -6.78 -42.40 7.53
CA TRP A 8 -7.02 -40.96 7.55
C TRP A 8 -7.58 -40.44 6.23
N ASN A 9 -7.09 -40.93 5.09
CA ASN A 9 -7.60 -40.57 3.77
C ASN A 9 -9.04 -41.05 3.58
N TRP A 10 -9.34 -42.30 3.91
CA TRP A 10 -10.70 -42.83 3.87
C TRP A 10 -11.65 -42.00 4.73
N ARG A 11 -11.26 -41.67 5.96
CA ARG A 11 -12.07 -40.85 6.86
C ARG A 11 -12.29 -39.43 6.33
N LYS A 12 -11.31 -38.82 5.66
CA LYS A 12 -11.48 -37.53 4.98
C LYS A 12 -12.47 -37.64 3.83
N THR A 13 -12.35 -38.68 2.99
CA THR A 13 -13.24 -38.91 1.85
C THR A 13 -14.69 -39.12 2.30
N VAL A 14 -14.92 -39.92 3.35
CA VAL A 14 -16.27 -40.18 3.87
C VAL A 14 -16.92 -38.91 4.44
N HIS A 15 -16.16 -38.05 5.13
CA HIS A 15 -16.70 -36.78 5.67
C HIS A 15 -16.66 -35.60 4.69
N LEU A 16 -16.11 -35.80 3.49
CA LEU A 16 -15.93 -34.72 2.53
C LEU A 16 -17.28 -34.15 2.07
N SER A 17 -18.27 -35.00 1.80
CA SER A 17 -19.60 -34.60 1.36
C SER A 17 -20.31 -33.70 2.38
N GLU A 18 -20.28 -34.08 3.66
CA GLU A 18 -20.85 -33.30 4.75
C GLU A 18 -20.11 -31.97 4.95
N SER A 19 -18.77 -31.99 4.87
CA SER A 19 -17.96 -30.77 4.95
C SER A 19 -18.26 -29.80 3.80
N LEU A 20 -18.37 -30.31 2.57
CA LEU A 20 -18.71 -29.52 1.39
C LEU A 20 -20.13 -28.94 1.49
N LEU A 21 -21.10 -29.72 1.96
CA LEU A 21 -22.46 -29.23 2.18
C LEU A 21 -22.50 -28.07 3.19
N LYS A 22 -21.82 -28.23 4.34
CA LYS A 22 -21.71 -27.17 5.35
C LYS A 22 -21.04 -25.92 4.80
N LYS A 23 -19.96 -26.08 4.02
CA LYS A 23 -19.26 -24.98 3.37
C LYS A 23 -20.13 -24.29 2.31
N LEU A 24 -20.90 -25.05 1.54
CA LEU A 24 -21.79 -24.50 0.52
C LEU A 24 -22.90 -23.65 1.15
N LEU A 25 -23.56 -24.16 2.19
CA LEU A 25 -24.59 -23.41 2.92
C LEU A 25 -24.04 -22.10 3.48
N LYS A 26 -22.85 -22.16 4.08
CA LYS A 26 -22.15 -20.97 4.57
C LYS A 26 -21.81 -20.01 3.43
N ALA A 27 -21.23 -20.50 2.34
CA ALA A 27 -20.84 -19.69 1.18
C ALA A 27 -22.05 -18.99 0.54
N ILE A 28 -23.22 -19.64 0.47
CA ILE A 28 -24.46 -19.01 -0.01
C ILE A 28 -24.83 -17.82 0.88
N SER A 29 -24.81 -18.00 2.20
CA SER A 29 -25.14 -16.91 3.13
C SER A 29 -24.14 -15.76 3.05
N GLU A 30 -22.85 -16.06 2.95
CA GLU A 30 -21.78 -15.05 2.83
C GLU A 30 -21.85 -14.33 1.49
N ALA A 31 -22.17 -15.03 0.40
CA ALA A 31 -22.32 -14.43 -0.93
C ALA A 31 -23.42 -13.35 -0.96
N VAL A 32 -24.52 -13.57 -0.25
CA VAL A 32 -25.58 -12.55 -0.13
C VAL A 32 -25.05 -11.31 0.60
N VAL A 33 -24.36 -11.50 1.72
CA VAL A 33 -23.78 -10.39 2.50
C VAL A 33 -22.75 -9.61 1.67
N HIS A 34 -21.83 -10.31 1.01
CA HIS A 34 -20.82 -9.69 0.17
C HIS A 34 -21.43 -8.94 -1.01
N ARG A 35 -22.48 -9.49 -1.63
CA ARG A 35 -23.16 -8.80 -2.73
C ARG A 35 -23.82 -7.50 -2.28
N LEU A 36 -24.54 -7.52 -1.17
CA LEU A 36 -25.17 -6.31 -0.62
C LEU A 36 -24.13 -5.26 -0.23
N ALA A 37 -23.03 -5.67 0.40
CA ALA A 37 -21.94 -4.76 0.76
C ALA A 37 -21.28 -4.14 -0.49
N PHE A 38 -21.07 -4.95 -1.53
CA PHE A 38 -20.49 -4.50 -2.79
C PHE A 38 -21.42 -3.51 -3.52
N GLU A 39 -22.71 -3.81 -3.60
CA GLU A 39 -23.72 -2.93 -4.21
C GLU A 39 -23.76 -1.58 -3.47
N ALA A 40 -23.86 -1.60 -2.14
CA ALA A 40 -23.88 -0.37 -1.33
C ALA A 40 -22.60 0.46 -1.47
N PHE A 41 -21.43 -0.18 -1.50
CA PHE A 41 -20.16 0.50 -1.71
C PHE A 41 -20.08 1.13 -3.11
N THR A 42 -20.48 0.38 -4.13
CA THR A 42 -20.47 0.85 -5.52
C THR A 42 -21.43 2.01 -5.72
N ASP A 43 -22.61 1.96 -5.11
CA ASP A 43 -23.57 3.07 -5.16
C ASP A 43 -23.03 4.31 -4.43
N GLY A 44 -22.37 4.13 -3.29
CA GLY A 44 -21.66 5.22 -2.60
C GLY A 44 -20.59 5.87 -3.47
N LEU A 45 -19.78 5.07 -4.18
CA LEU A 45 -18.77 5.58 -5.12
C LEU A 45 -19.40 6.36 -6.28
N LYS A 46 -20.50 5.87 -6.85
CA LYS A 46 -21.22 6.58 -7.93
C LYS A 46 -21.80 7.91 -7.48
N ILE A 47 -22.23 8.02 -6.22
CA ILE A 47 -22.80 9.26 -5.68
C ILE A 47 -21.70 10.28 -5.38
N HIS A 48 -20.61 9.85 -4.73
CA HIS A 48 -19.60 10.76 -4.18
C HIS A 48 -18.39 10.98 -5.09
N HIS A 49 -18.04 10.01 -5.94
CA HIS A 49 -16.80 9.96 -6.72
C HIS A 49 -17.02 9.54 -8.19
N SER A 50 -18.15 9.95 -8.79
CA SER A 50 -18.53 9.54 -10.15
C SER A 50 -17.48 9.81 -11.22
N ALA A 51 -16.81 10.97 -11.15
CA ALA A 51 -15.79 11.36 -12.12
C ALA A 51 -14.51 10.52 -11.99
N GLU A 52 -14.06 10.27 -10.77
CA GLU A 52 -12.89 9.43 -10.49
C GLU A 52 -13.16 7.97 -10.90
N LEU A 53 -14.37 7.47 -10.63
CA LEU A 53 -14.79 6.13 -11.03
C LEU A 53 -14.78 5.96 -12.56
N ALA A 54 -15.35 6.92 -13.30
CA ALA A 54 -15.36 6.87 -14.76
C ALA A 54 -13.94 6.94 -15.36
N LEU A 55 -13.06 7.76 -14.78
CA LEU A 55 -11.66 7.81 -15.17
C LEU A 55 -10.99 6.46 -14.93
N TRP A 56 -11.16 5.89 -13.75
CA TRP A 56 -10.54 4.62 -13.39
C TRP A 56 -11.02 3.46 -14.27
N GLU A 57 -12.33 3.38 -14.52
CA GLU A 57 -12.91 2.39 -15.46
C GLU A 57 -12.30 2.51 -16.86
N SER A 58 -12.10 3.74 -17.37
CA SER A 58 -11.46 3.96 -18.67
C SER A 58 -10.00 3.50 -18.70
N GLN A 59 -9.26 3.70 -17.60
CA GLN A 59 -7.88 3.27 -17.47
C GLN A 59 -7.76 1.75 -17.44
N VAL A 60 -8.68 1.06 -16.75
CA VAL A 60 -8.73 -0.40 -16.70
C VAL A 60 -8.99 -0.98 -18.09
N VAL A 61 -9.99 -0.47 -18.81
CA VAL A 61 -10.29 -0.94 -20.18
C VAL A 61 -9.09 -0.74 -21.09
N ALA A 62 -8.47 0.44 -21.08
CA ALA A 62 -7.29 0.72 -21.91
C ALA A 62 -6.11 -0.22 -21.58
N TRP A 63 -5.91 -0.55 -20.31
CA TRP A 63 -4.86 -1.47 -19.89
C TRP A 63 -5.16 -2.93 -20.24
N GLU A 64 -6.42 -3.37 -20.13
CA GLU A 64 -6.83 -4.73 -20.52
C GLU A 64 -6.69 -4.96 -22.03
N GLU A 65 -6.99 -3.94 -22.84
CA GLU A 65 -6.82 -3.95 -24.30
C GLU A 65 -5.35 -3.84 -24.71
N GLY A 66 -4.54 -3.09 -23.96
CA GLY A 66 -3.13 -2.83 -24.23
C GLY A 66 -2.26 -2.89 -22.99
N ARG A 67 -1.77 -4.10 -22.66
CA ARG A 67 -0.94 -4.37 -21.47
C ARG A 67 0.45 -3.72 -21.45
N ASP A 68 0.81 -3.01 -22.52
CA ASP A 68 2.09 -2.27 -22.63
C ASP A 68 1.98 -0.83 -22.10
N SER A 69 0.78 -0.42 -21.66
CA SER A 69 0.48 0.93 -21.15
C SER A 69 0.42 0.98 -19.62
N PHE A 70 0.18 2.17 -19.07
CA PHE A 70 0.05 2.44 -17.62
C PHE A 70 -0.87 1.41 -16.95
N CYS A 71 -0.38 0.75 -15.89
CA CYS A 71 -1.16 -0.19 -15.09
C CYS A 71 -1.94 0.56 -13.99
N PRO A 72 -3.29 0.59 -14.03
CA PRO A 72 -4.10 1.30 -13.03
C PRO A 72 -4.07 0.64 -11.64
N TYR A 73 -3.48 -0.55 -11.52
CA TYR A 73 -3.27 -1.26 -10.26
C TYR A 73 -1.89 -1.00 -9.65
N ASP A 74 -0.96 -0.40 -10.40
CA ASP A 74 0.33 -0.03 -9.85
C ASP A 74 0.13 1.16 -8.90
N LEU A 75 0.64 1.01 -7.67
CA LEU A 75 0.64 2.10 -6.72
C LEU A 75 1.48 3.24 -7.27
N PRO A 76 0.98 4.49 -7.29
CA PRO A 76 1.81 5.63 -7.64
C PRO A 76 2.99 5.65 -6.68
N VAL A 77 4.19 5.57 -7.24
CA VAL A 77 5.43 5.56 -6.48
C VAL A 77 5.60 6.97 -5.88
N ASN A 78 5.02 7.20 -4.71
CA ASN A 78 5.28 8.38 -3.88
C ASN A 78 6.66 8.27 -3.22
N THR A 79 7.71 8.07 -4.04
CA THR A 79 9.10 8.18 -3.59
C THR A 79 9.56 9.62 -3.78
N ILE A 80 8.96 10.55 -3.05
CA ILE A 80 9.76 11.69 -2.59
C ILE A 80 10.59 11.15 -1.43
N THR A 81 11.72 10.52 -1.76
CA THR A 81 12.67 10.10 -0.74
C THR A 81 13.37 11.33 -0.20
N LEU A 82 13.69 11.32 1.09
CA LEU A 82 14.49 12.38 1.72
C LEU A 82 15.79 12.63 0.93
N SER A 83 16.38 11.57 0.36
CA SER A 83 17.55 11.64 -0.53
C SER A 83 17.31 12.49 -1.78
N LYS A 84 16.12 12.36 -2.40
CA LYS A 84 15.75 13.13 -3.59
C LYS A 84 15.52 14.61 -3.24
N LEU A 85 14.89 14.88 -2.10
CA LEU A 85 14.73 16.25 -1.59
C LEU A 85 16.07 16.89 -1.24
N LYS A 86 16.97 16.17 -0.57
CA LYS A 86 18.33 16.63 -0.27
C LYS A 86 19.09 17.02 -1.54
N LEU A 87 18.97 16.20 -2.59
CA LEU A 87 19.62 16.46 -3.88
C LEU A 87 19.07 17.72 -4.54
N GLU A 88 17.75 17.90 -4.54
CA GLU A 88 17.09 19.07 -5.12
C GLU A 88 17.48 20.36 -4.37
N LEU A 89 17.47 20.32 -3.04
CA LEU A 89 17.86 21.45 -2.20
C LEU A 89 19.35 21.83 -2.37
N ALA A 90 20.24 20.83 -2.44
CA ALA A 90 21.67 21.07 -2.70
C ALA A 90 21.91 21.66 -4.10
N ALA A 91 21.15 21.22 -5.12
CA ALA A 91 21.24 21.77 -6.47
C ALA A 91 20.74 23.22 -6.53
N GLU A 92 19.64 23.56 -5.85
CA GLU A 92 19.16 24.93 -5.76
C GLU A 92 20.15 25.86 -5.06
N GLU A 93 20.82 25.39 -4.01
CA GLU A 93 21.81 26.16 -3.27
C GLU A 93 23.06 26.41 -4.12
N HIS A 94 23.54 25.39 -4.82
CA HIS A 94 24.65 25.54 -5.76
C HIS A 94 24.32 26.58 -6.86
N GLN A 95 23.10 26.55 -7.38
CA GLN A 95 22.67 27.55 -8.37
C GLN A 95 22.63 28.98 -7.79
N LYS A 96 22.17 29.15 -6.54
CA LYS A 96 22.14 30.45 -5.86
C LYS A 96 23.55 30.99 -5.53
N GLU A 97 24.50 30.09 -5.29
CA GLU A 97 25.92 30.42 -5.09
C GLU A 97 26.56 30.88 -6.41
N VAL A 98 26.32 30.14 -7.50
CA VAL A 98 26.78 30.51 -8.86
C VAL A 98 26.21 31.85 -9.30
N ASP A 99 24.96 32.16 -8.96
CA ASP A 99 24.31 33.46 -9.24
C ASP A 99 24.80 34.62 -8.34
N GLY A 100 25.80 34.38 -7.47
CA GLY A 100 26.43 35.40 -6.62
C GLY A 100 25.56 35.88 -5.45
N LYS A 101 24.51 35.10 -5.08
CA LYS A 101 23.58 35.43 -3.99
C LYS A 101 23.86 34.66 -2.68
N GLY A 102 24.87 33.80 -2.64
CA GLY A 102 25.24 33.04 -1.44
C GLY A 102 25.99 33.90 -0.41
N THR A 103 25.39 34.17 0.75
CA THR A 103 26.02 35.00 1.81
C THR A 103 25.98 34.41 3.22
N LEU A 104 25.83 33.10 3.39
CA LEU A 104 25.88 32.46 4.72
C LEU A 104 26.64 31.13 4.68
N ASP A 105 27.55 30.93 5.63
CA ASP A 105 28.33 29.68 5.87
C ASP A 105 27.44 28.46 6.18
N HIS A 106 26.14 28.68 6.43
CA HIS A 106 25.17 27.65 6.71
C HIS A 106 23.84 27.99 6.05
N THR A 107 23.43 27.16 5.10
CA THR A 107 22.15 27.33 4.42
C THR A 107 21.00 26.82 5.27
N ILE A 108 19.85 27.51 5.17
CA ILE A 108 18.62 27.15 5.90
C ILE A 108 18.21 25.71 5.58
N SER A 109 18.42 25.24 4.33
CA SER A 109 18.13 23.84 3.99
C SER A 109 19.04 22.86 4.72
N GLY A 110 20.33 23.18 4.86
CA GLY A 110 21.28 22.35 5.61
C GLY A 110 20.82 22.18 7.06
N MET A 111 20.43 23.28 7.72
CA MET A 111 19.90 23.24 9.09
C MET A 111 18.62 22.40 9.21
N VAL A 112 17.70 22.52 8.24
CA VAL A 112 16.44 21.76 8.24
C VAL A 112 16.72 20.27 8.04
N ILE A 113 17.64 19.92 7.14
CA ILE A 113 18.05 18.54 6.91
C ILE A 113 18.68 17.94 8.17
N GLU A 114 19.61 18.64 8.81
CA GLU A 114 20.26 18.19 10.04
C GLU A 114 19.24 18.03 11.18
N ALA A 115 18.27 18.94 11.30
CA ALA A 115 17.22 18.83 12.30
C ALA A 115 16.36 17.57 12.12
N ILE A 116 16.01 17.22 10.87
CA ILE A 116 15.25 16.01 10.54
C ILE A 116 16.05 14.75 10.90
N GLU A 117 17.35 14.72 10.60
CA GLU A 117 18.22 13.59 10.95
C GLU A 117 18.33 13.40 12.47
N ILE A 118 18.43 14.50 13.22
CA ILE A 118 18.44 14.47 14.68
C ILE A 118 17.12 13.93 15.22
N GLU A 119 15.98 14.38 14.69
CA GLU A 119 14.65 13.91 15.10
C GLU A 119 14.48 12.41 14.87
N GLU A 120 14.93 11.90 13.72
CA GLU A 120 14.88 10.47 13.39
C GLU A 120 15.68 9.62 14.39
N VAL A 121 16.89 10.07 14.75
CA VAL A 121 17.73 9.41 15.77
C VAL A 121 17.06 9.44 17.14
N GLN A 122 16.47 10.58 17.53
CA GLN A 122 15.76 10.71 18.80
C GLN A 122 14.55 9.75 18.89
N HIS A 123 13.74 9.69 17.82
CA HIS A 123 12.60 8.78 17.74
C HIS A 123 13.03 7.31 17.85
N SER A 124 14.10 6.93 17.16
CA SER A 124 14.67 5.57 17.24
C SER A 124 15.14 5.22 18.66
N LEU A 125 15.84 6.14 19.33
CA LEU A 125 16.28 5.97 20.71
C LEU A 125 15.11 5.81 21.69
N ILE A 126 14.07 6.64 21.56
CA ILE A 126 12.86 6.56 22.40
C ILE A 126 12.15 5.21 22.18
N ALA A 127 12.03 4.75 20.94
CA ALA A 127 11.43 3.46 20.63
C ALA A 127 12.23 2.30 21.25
N MET A 128 13.57 2.33 21.16
CA MET A 128 14.44 1.33 21.79
C MET A 128 14.31 1.34 23.32
N LEU A 129 14.27 2.52 23.95
CA LEU A 129 14.10 2.65 25.40
C LEU A 129 12.74 2.12 25.86
N LYS A 130 11.65 2.38 25.13
CA LYS A 130 10.34 1.79 25.42
C LYS A 130 10.36 0.26 25.33
N LYS A 131 11.02 -0.29 24.31
CA LYS A 131 11.15 -1.74 24.12
C LYS A 131 11.99 -2.43 25.19
N LYS A 132 12.94 -1.72 25.81
CA LYS A 132 13.82 -2.25 26.87
C LYS A 132 13.19 -2.17 28.28
N ASN A 133 12.16 -1.35 28.46
CA ASN A 133 11.41 -1.21 29.71
C ASN A 133 10.13 -2.08 29.76
N LEU A 134 9.96 -2.98 28.79
CA LEU A 134 8.97 -4.07 28.72
C LEU A 134 9.71 -5.40 28.84
#